data_AF-A0A3D4ASP1-F1
#
_entry.id   AF-A0A3D4ASP1-F1
#
_cell.length_a   1.000
_cell.length_b   1.000
_cell.length_c   1.000
_cell.angle_alpha   90.00
_cell.angle_beta   90.00
_cell.angle_gamma   90.00
#
_symmetry.space_group_name_H-M   'P 1'
#
loop_
_entity.id
_entity.type
_entity.pdbx_description
1 polymer ?
#
loop_
_entity_poly.entity_id
_entity_poly.type
_entity_poly.pdbx_seq_one_letter_code
_entity_poly.pdbx_strand_id
1 'polypeptide(L)'
;MDILFERRFELLWPTLTEIRQVLKHVLGALSVTRDEADAAGLVATEYLTNLIRHNEGDEQLIMLRINQINHDTYQLTFIDELKPYNLFKQNNSSWTLASDELVEGGMGVELIRHYFADATYDTRAGKNYFSFPLTNIDKRPSIIYVDDDVTQLALMSAYLKDKFNVITCENIDAGWQAILTSDASILLLDHKLKQGTCEPLLEKLNKSNLKSQLSVVMLTGDDSEEVISKINRLGVDDYLIKPVKKNKLLQSIERVTHRFAYLSYQSTFGLTPSKVLLGHDKTAHIFGSISVGNGGDFFMPINDEGTAFILGDMMGHGLQALKESFAIKGFISGFLATGLAYQEMLAALNNALYKQQLCKSSLVTLMICFLENNKLYWLNAGHPAPVIISKNGDLSQLNGTGPLLGLSNDHQYTLYEAKLDNVEHIILYTDGWTDNRFTDKDEMTELKKIIPTQSTSAEDFAHSLWKNSQVALSKEVDDASLIIIN
;
A
#
# COMPACT_ATOMS: atom_id res chain seq x y z
N MET A 1 -3.33 19.48 5.96
CA MET A 1 -3.00 18.77 4.70
C MET A 1 -2.46 17.45 5.13
N ASP A 2 -3.16 16.39 4.78
CA ASP A 2 -2.79 15.05 5.22
C ASP A 2 -1.64 14.57 4.34
N ILE A 3 -0.58 14.10 4.96
CA ILE A 3 0.56 13.51 4.27
C ILE A 3 0.17 12.08 3.92
N LEU A 4 0.05 11.78 2.63
CA LEU A 4 -0.30 10.45 2.13
C LEU A 4 0.93 9.57 1.94
N PHE A 5 2.06 10.20 1.62
CA PHE A 5 3.33 9.50 1.43
C PHE A 5 4.49 10.45 1.74
N GLU A 6 5.51 9.94 2.41
CA GLU A 6 6.76 10.66 2.63
C GLU A 6 7.91 9.67 2.68
N ARG A 7 8.98 9.93 1.91
CA ARG A 7 10.15 9.07 1.85
C ARG A 7 11.41 9.85 1.57
N ARG A 8 12.52 9.43 2.18
CA ARG A 8 13.85 10.00 1.96
C ARG A 8 14.68 9.17 1.00
N PHE A 9 15.57 9.80 0.26
CA PHE A 9 16.54 9.12 -0.59
C PHE A 9 17.80 9.92 -0.80
N GLU A 10 18.89 9.21 -1.05
CA GLU A 10 20.15 9.81 -1.45
C GLU A 10 20.05 10.25 -2.92
N LEU A 11 20.44 11.51 -3.19
CA LEU A 11 20.45 12.05 -4.53
C LEU A 11 21.65 11.49 -5.32
N LEU A 12 21.47 10.32 -5.93
CA LEU A 12 22.47 9.65 -6.78
C LEU A 12 21.89 9.31 -8.16
N TRP A 13 22.75 9.23 -9.18
CA TRP A 13 22.33 8.85 -10.54
C TRP A 13 21.53 7.53 -10.61
N PRO A 14 21.92 6.44 -9.91
CA PRO A 14 21.17 5.18 -9.92
C PRO A 14 19.75 5.32 -9.34
N THR A 15 19.58 6.17 -8.33
CA THR A 15 18.32 6.35 -7.59
C THR A 15 17.22 6.99 -8.43
N LEU A 16 17.55 7.68 -9.52
CA LEU A 16 16.56 8.28 -10.42
C LEU A 16 15.60 7.24 -11.03
N THR A 17 16.13 6.06 -11.36
CA THR A 17 15.31 4.96 -11.92
C THR A 17 14.36 4.40 -10.86
N GLU A 18 14.86 4.26 -9.62
CA GLU A 18 14.08 3.79 -8.47
C GLU A 18 12.94 4.76 -8.14
N ILE A 19 13.22 6.07 -8.10
CA ILE A 19 12.20 7.11 -7.88
C ILE A 19 11.08 7.00 -8.91
N ARG A 20 11.42 6.80 -10.18
CA ARG A 20 10.40 6.66 -11.23
C ARG A 20 9.50 5.45 -11.00
N GLN A 21 10.07 4.33 -10.54
CA GLN A 21 9.30 3.12 -10.21
C GLN A 21 8.42 3.34 -8.97
N VAL A 22 8.96 3.99 -7.93
CA VAL A 22 8.19 4.32 -6.72
C VAL A 22 7.05 5.26 -7.00
N LEU A 23 7.28 6.31 -7.80
CA LEU A 23 6.20 7.20 -8.23
C LEU A 23 5.12 6.42 -8.99
N LYS A 24 5.51 5.56 -9.93
CA LYS A 24 4.53 4.72 -10.65
C LYS A 24 3.68 3.86 -9.71
N HIS A 25 4.31 3.27 -8.68
CA HIS A 25 3.61 2.43 -7.71
C HIS A 25 2.71 3.23 -6.78
N VAL A 26 3.24 4.26 -6.11
CA VAL A 26 2.54 5.08 -5.13
C VAL A 26 1.40 5.87 -5.79
N LEU A 27 1.65 6.47 -6.94
CA LEU A 27 0.63 7.25 -7.65
C LEU A 27 -0.49 6.33 -8.17
N GLY A 28 -0.16 5.11 -8.62
CA GLY A 28 -1.16 4.10 -8.97
C GLY A 28 -2.05 3.72 -7.78
N ALA A 29 -1.46 3.50 -6.60
CA ALA A 29 -2.22 3.24 -5.37
C ALA A 29 -3.14 4.42 -4.97
N LEU A 30 -2.74 5.65 -5.30
CA LEU A 30 -3.55 6.86 -5.10
C LEU A 30 -4.57 7.13 -6.21
N SER A 31 -4.73 6.19 -7.16
CA SER A 31 -5.62 6.31 -8.33
C SER A 31 -5.27 7.46 -9.29
N VAL A 32 -4.02 7.91 -9.30
CA VAL A 32 -3.54 8.84 -10.34
C VAL A 32 -3.43 8.07 -11.65
N THR A 33 -3.93 8.67 -12.73
CA THR A 33 -3.90 8.04 -14.06
C THR A 33 -2.48 7.70 -14.49
N ARG A 34 -2.33 6.63 -15.29
CA ARG A 34 -1.02 6.19 -15.79
C ARG A 34 -0.27 7.30 -16.53
N ASP A 35 -0.97 8.07 -17.36
CA ASP A 35 -0.36 9.16 -18.12
C ASP A 35 0.18 10.26 -17.21
N GLU A 36 -0.56 10.64 -16.17
CA GLU A 36 -0.10 11.65 -15.21
C GLU A 36 1.02 11.11 -14.31
N ALA A 37 0.98 9.82 -13.94
CA ALA A 37 2.07 9.17 -13.20
C ALA A 37 3.36 9.07 -14.03
N ASP A 38 3.26 8.75 -15.33
CA ASP A 38 4.40 8.73 -16.25
C ASP A 38 4.97 10.15 -16.47
N ALA A 39 4.10 11.17 -16.58
CA ALA A 39 4.49 12.58 -16.63
C ALA A 39 5.18 13.05 -15.34
N ALA A 40 4.64 12.68 -14.18
CA ALA A 40 5.24 12.97 -12.88
C ALA A 40 6.61 12.33 -12.73
N GLY A 41 6.77 11.08 -13.16
CA GLY A 41 8.06 10.39 -13.17
C GLY A 41 9.09 11.08 -14.07
N LEU A 42 8.67 11.58 -15.24
CA LEU A 42 9.53 12.32 -16.16
C LEU A 42 9.99 13.65 -15.56
N VAL A 43 9.05 14.43 -15.01
CA VAL A 43 9.31 15.71 -14.36
C VAL A 43 10.20 15.56 -13.12
N ALA A 44 9.95 14.53 -12.30
CA ALA A 44 10.81 14.18 -11.18
C ALA A 44 12.24 13.86 -11.65
N THR A 45 12.39 13.03 -12.68
CA THR A 45 13.72 12.67 -13.23
C THR A 45 14.47 13.90 -13.72
N GLU A 46 13.79 14.80 -14.43
CA GLU A 46 14.38 16.04 -14.95
C GLU A 46 14.81 16.98 -13.81
N TYR A 47 13.95 17.18 -12.80
CA TYR A 47 14.27 18.00 -11.62
C TYR A 47 15.51 17.47 -10.89
N LEU A 48 15.50 16.17 -10.55
CA LEU A 48 16.56 15.54 -9.78
C LEU A 48 17.88 15.47 -10.56
N THR A 49 17.83 15.26 -11.88
CA THR A 49 19.00 15.31 -12.76
C THR A 49 19.67 16.69 -12.70
N ASN A 50 18.88 17.76 -12.76
CA ASN A 50 19.40 19.12 -12.64
C ASN A 50 19.98 19.37 -11.25
N LEU A 51 19.34 18.91 -10.18
CA LEU A 51 19.90 19.00 -8.84
C LEU A 51 21.27 18.31 -8.72
N ILE A 52 21.43 17.09 -9.27
CA ILE A 52 22.71 16.35 -9.26
C ILE A 52 23.81 17.15 -9.96
N ARG A 53 23.54 17.62 -11.19
CA ARG A 53 24.52 18.33 -12.01
C ARG A 53 25.00 19.64 -11.37
N HIS A 54 24.14 20.31 -10.62
CA HIS A 54 24.45 21.63 -10.05
C HIS A 54 24.97 21.59 -8.61
N ASN A 55 24.99 20.42 -7.97
CA ASN A 55 25.45 20.25 -6.58
C ASN A 55 26.52 19.14 -6.45
N GLU A 56 27.36 18.93 -7.48
CA GLU A 56 28.44 17.92 -7.48
C GLU A 56 29.19 17.85 -6.13
N GLY A 57 29.15 16.68 -5.47
CA GLY A 57 30.10 16.33 -4.40
C GLY A 57 29.54 15.92 -3.04
N ASP A 58 28.23 16.06 -2.78
CA ASP A 58 27.67 15.69 -1.48
C ASP A 58 26.64 14.54 -1.58
N GLU A 59 26.87 13.43 -0.87
CA GLU A 59 25.82 12.46 -0.54
C GLU A 59 24.76 13.19 0.30
N GLN A 60 23.62 13.51 -0.29
CA GLN A 60 22.58 14.29 0.39
C GLN A 60 21.20 13.69 0.24
N LEU A 61 20.41 13.84 1.32
CA LEU A 61 19.07 13.29 1.45
C LEU A 61 18.03 14.27 0.92
N ILE A 62 17.27 13.83 -0.08
CA ILE A 62 16.04 14.50 -0.53
C ILE A 62 14.85 13.80 0.11
N MET A 63 13.85 14.58 0.50
CA MET A 63 12.55 14.08 0.92
C MET A 63 11.54 14.25 -0.22
N LEU A 64 10.98 13.14 -0.69
CA LEU A 64 9.79 13.10 -1.53
C LEU A 64 8.56 13.03 -0.64
N ARG A 65 7.59 13.89 -0.86
CA ARG A 65 6.35 13.97 -0.10
C ARG A 65 5.15 14.09 -1.04
N ILE A 66 4.05 13.41 -0.74
CA ILE A 66 2.76 13.56 -1.41
C ILE A 66 1.70 13.91 -0.38
N ASN A 67 1.03 15.05 -0.58
CA ASN A 67 -0.02 15.55 0.29
C ASN A 67 -1.37 15.53 -0.41
N GLN A 68 -2.43 15.28 0.36
CA GLN A 68 -3.78 15.56 -0.10
C GLN A 68 -4.11 17.04 0.07
N ILE A 69 -4.47 17.69 -1.03
CA ILE A 69 -4.96 19.09 -1.04
C ILE A 69 -6.48 19.09 -0.88
N ASN A 70 -7.15 18.24 -1.67
CA ASN A 70 -8.59 18.01 -1.61
C ASN A 70 -8.92 16.59 -2.14
N HIS A 71 -10.19 16.26 -2.33
CA HIS A 71 -10.63 14.92 -2.75
C HIS A 71 -10.06 14.46 -4.12
N ASP A 72 -9.79 15.40 -5.02
CA ASP A 72 -9.41 15.18 -6.42
C ASP A 72 -8.09 15.88 -6.78
N THR A 73 -7.27 16.22 -5.79
CA THR A 73 -5.97 16.85 -6.04
C THR A 73 -4.95 16.45 -4.99
N TYR A 74 -3.83 15.92 -5.45
CA TYR A 74 -2.64 15.70 -4.64
C TYR A 74 -1.57 16.73 -5.00
N GLN A 75 -0.63 16.94 -4.08
CA GLN A 75 0.57 17.72 -4.32
C GLN A 75 1.78 16.84 -4.08
N LEU A 76 2.63 16.71 -5.10
CA LEU A 76 3.93 16.05 -4.99
C LEU A 76 4.99 17.13 -4.75
N THR A 77 5.82 16.92 -3.73
CA THR A 77 6.87 17.86 -3.31
C THR A 77 8.19 17.14 -3.10
N PHE A 78 9.26 17.68 -3.70
CA PHE A 78 10.64 17.38 -3.33
C PHE A 78 11.17 18.46 -2.39
N ILE A 79 11.76 18.04 -1.28
CA ILE A 79 12.32 18.91 -0.24
C ILE A 79 13.79 18.56 -0.05
N ASP A 80 14.67 19.56 -0.18
CA ASP A 80 16.11 19.41 -0.02
C ASP A 80 16.73 20.59 0.76
N GLU A 81 17.95 20.40 1.25
CA GLU A 81 18.77 21.41 1.95
C GLU A 81 19.97 21.86 1.08
N LEU A 82 19.93 21.58 -0.23
CA LEU A 82 21.00 21.89 -1.17
C LEU A 82 21.08 23.39 -1.43
N LYS A 83 22.11 23.81 -2.18
CA LYS A 83 22.18 25.19 -2.66
C LYS A 83 20.94 25.46 -3.52
N PRO A 84 20.19 26.54 -3.24
CA PRO A 84 18.96 26.82 -3.97
C PRO A 84 19.19 26.88 -5.48
N TYR A 85 18.47 26.01 -6.21
CA TYR A 85 18.51 25.93 -7.66
C TYR A 85 17.08 26.09 -8.21
N ASN A 86 16.65 27.34 -8.36
CA ASN A 86 15.32 27.64 -8.91
C ASN A 86 15.36 27.56 -10.44
N LEU A 87 14.88 26.44 -10.98
CA LEU A 87 14.83 26.17 -12.42
C LEU A 87 13.99 27.20 -13.19
N PHE A 88 12.98 27.80 -12.55
CA PHE A 88 12.10 28.78 -13.19
C PHE A 88 12.71 30.17 -13.33
N LYS A 89 13.78 30.50 -12.59
CA LYS A 89 14.45 31.81 -12.63
C LYS A 89 15.65 31.88 -13.57
N GLN A 90 16.20 30.75 -14.01
CA GLN A 90 17.40 30.72 -14.84
C GLN A 90 17.14 30.89 -16.36
N ASN A 91 15.90 31.19 -16.77
CA ASN A 91 15.57 31.30 -18.20
C ASN A 91 16.13 32.57 -18.84
N ASN A 92 17.22 32.38 -19.59
CA ASN A 92 17.58 33.16 -20.77
C ASN A 92 17.34 32.37 -22.07
N SER A 93 16.61 31.24 -22.05
CA SER A 93 16.26 30.51 -23.28
C SER A 93 14.90 30.99 -23.80
N SER A 94 14.94 31.72 -24.92
CA SER A 94 13.80 32.16 -25.72
C SER A 94 13.14 31.02 -26.51
N TRP A 95 13.02 29.84 -25.90
CA TRP A 95 12.54 28.65 -26.61
C TRP A 95 11.03 28.51 -26.46
N THR A 96 10.39 28.09 -27.55
CA THR A 96 8.95 27.76 -27.60
C THR A 96 8.83 26.45 -28.35
N LEU A 97 7.96 25.54 -27.87
CA LEU A 97 7.76 24.18 -28.38
C LEU A 97 7.38 24.07 -29.89
N ALA A 98 7.24 25.20 -30.57
CA ALA A 98 6.79 25.30 -31.96
C ALA A 98 7.90 25.23 -33.02
N SER A 99 9.19 25.25 -32.63
CA SER A 99 10.30 25.16 -33.58
C SER A 99 10.84 23.73 -33.66
N ASP A 100 10.79 23.11 -34.85
CA ASP A 100 11.31 21.77 -35.19
C ASP A 100 12.85 21.62 -35.11
N GLU A 101 13.56 22.50 -34.39
CA GLU A 101 15.01 22.43 -34.18
C GLU A 101 15.35 22.01 -32.74
N LEU A 102 16.15 20.95 -32.62
CA LEU A 102 16.70 20.46 -31.35
C LEU A 102 17.88 21.37 -30.94
N VAL A 103 17.75 22.05 -29.80
CA VAL A 103 18.80 22.90 -29.21
C VAL A 103 19.26 22.32 -27.88
N GLU A 104 20.57 22.37 -27.60
CA GLU A 104 21.14 21.94 -26.31
C GLU A 104 20.91 23.02 -25.24
N GLY A 105 19.93 22.80 -24.34
CA GLY A 105 19.71 23.60 -23.13
C GLY A 105 18.30 24.22 -23.00
N GLY A 106 17.74 24.26 -21.78
CA GLY A 106 16.45 24.91 -21.47
C GLY A 106 15.18 24.06 -21.65
N MET A 107 15.27 22.86 -22.26
CA MET A 107 14.13 21.98 -22.52
C MET A 107 13.45 21.43 -21.24
N GLY A 108 14.20 21.26 -20.15
CA GLY A 108 13.68 20.68 -18.91
C GLY A 108 12.60 21.51 -18.23
N VAL A 109 12.77 22.84 -18.18
CA VAL A 109 11.77 23.74 -17.59
C VAL A 109 10.50 23.76 -18.41
N GLU A 110 10.62 23.73 -19.74
CA GLU A 110 9.47 23.75 -20.62
C GLU A 110 8.72 22.42 -20.61
N LEU A 111 9.43 21.31 -20.43
CA LEU A 111 8.83 20.00 -20.15
C LEU A 111 8.04 20.04 -18.83
N ILE A 112 8.63 20.61 -17.76
CA ILE A 112 7.95 20.75 -16.47
C ILE A 112 6.67 21.60 -16.63
N ARG A 113 6.76 22.75 -17.32
CA ARG A 113 5.60 23.62 -17.56
C ARG A 113 4.54 22.98 -18.45
N HIS A 114 4.95 22.15 -19.42
CA HIS A 114 4.04 21.44 -20.31
C HIS A 114 3.16 20.45 -19.55
N TYR A 115 3.76 19.64 -18.68
CA TYR A 115 3.02 18.64 -17.90
C TYR A 115 2.36 19.23 -16.65
N PHE A 116 3.01 20.18 -15.98
CA PHE A 116 2.52 20.79 -14.74
C PHE A 116 2.78 22.30 -14.74
N ALA A 117 1.87 23.05 -15.37
CA ALA A 117 1.97 24.51 -15.48
C ALA A 117 2.06 25.24 -14.11
N ASP A 118 1.41 24.68 -13.10
CA ASP A 118 1.37 25.19 -11.72
C ASP A 118 2.51 24.64 -10.84
N ALA A 119 3.57 24.09 -11.44
CA ALA A 119 4.76 23.72 -10.70
C ALA A 119 5.43 24.96 -10.07
N THR A 120 5.87 24.82 -8.82
CA THR A 120 6.41 25.90 -8.00
C THR A 120 7.76 25.52 -7.40
N TYR A 121 8.60 26.53 -7.16
CA TYR A 121 9.85 26.39 -6.43
C TYR A 121 9.94 27.51 -5.40
N ASP A 122 10.05 27.16 -4.11
CA ASP A 122 10.19 28.09 -3.00
C ASP A 122 11.35 27.70 -2.09
N THR A 123 12.05 28.68 -1.53
CA THR A 123 13.12 28.46 -0.54
C THR A 123 12.70 29.13 0.77
N ARG A 124 12.53 28.32 1.82
CA ARG A 124 12.10 28.78 3.14
C ARG A 124 12.80 28.01 4.26
N ALA A 125 13.23 28.74 5.29
CA ALA A 125 13.91 28.18 6.47
C ALA A 125 15.09 27.24 6.12
N GLY A 126 15.92 27.62 5.12
CA GLY A 126 17.09 26.84 4.71
C GLY A 126 16.77 25.59 3.86
N LYS A 127 15.51 25.40 3.44
CA LYS A 127 15.05 24.28 2.62
C LYS A 127 14.48 24.76 1.30
N ASN A 128 14.70 23.99 0.26
CA ASN A 128 14.10 24.17 -1.05
C ASN A 128 12.88 23.25 -1.19
N TYR A 129 11.83 23.73 -1.83
CA TYR A 129 10.58 23.01 -2.05
C TYR A 129 10.23 23.12 -3.53
N PHE A 130 10.39 22.04 -4.27
CA PHE A 130 9.87 21.92 -5.63
C PHE A 130 8.58 21.12 -5.60
N SER A 131 7.46 21.72 -6.01
CA SER A 131 6.14 21.10 -5.89
C SER A 131 5.32 21.24 -7.15
N PHE A 132 4.52 20.23 -7.48
CA PHE A 132 3.53 20.31 -8.56
C PHE A 132 2.25 19.53 -8.21
N PRO A 133 1.09 19.99 -8.70
CA PRO A 133 -0.18 19.31 -8.43
C PRO A 133 -0.36 18.08 -9.34
N LEU A 134 -1.07 17.08 -8.83
CA LEU A 134 -1.59 15.93 -9.57
C LEU A 134 -3.12 16.02 -9.55
N THR A 135 -3.74 16.09 -10.71
CA THR A 135 -5.15 16.46 -10.88
C THR A 135 -5.96 15.47 -11.72
N ASN A 136 -5.29 14.61 -12.48
CA ASN A 136 -5.90 13.57 -13.30
C ASN A 136 -5.96 12.25 -12.52
N ILE A 137 -6.92 12.19 -11.60
CA ILE A 137 -7.19 11.04 -10.73
C ILE A 137 -8.42 10.30 -11.28
N ASP A 138 -8.28 9.01 -11.54
CA ASP A 138 -9.38 8.16 -11.96
C ASP A 138 -9.53 6.97 -11.01
N LYS A 139 -10.49 7.07 -10.10
CA LYS A 139 -10.78 6.05 -9.09
C LYS A 139 -11.61 4.87 -9.65
N ARG A 140 -11.94 4.87 -10.95
CA ARG A 140 -12.71 3.78 -11.57
C ARG A 140 -11.82 2.54 -11.75
N PRO A 141 -12.27 1.35 -11.31
CA PRO A 141 -11.51 0.14 -11.51
C PRO A 141 -11.37 -0.24 -12.99
N SER A 142 -10.22 -0.81 -13.34
CA SER A 142 -9.91 -1.31 -14.69
C SER A 142 -10.47 -2.72 -14.92
N ILE A 143 -11.14 -2.92 -16.06
CA ILE A 143 -11.71 -4.19 -16.52
C ILE A 143 -11.09 -4.55 -17.87
N ILE A 144 -10.57 -5.77 -18.00
CA ILE A 144 -10.24 -6.37 -19.29
C ILE A 144 -11.46 -7.12 -19.81
N TYR A 145 -11.86 -6.89 -21.05
CA TYR A 145 -12.89 -7.68 -21.73
C TYR A 145 -12.32 -8.35 -22.97
N VAL A 146 -12.37 -9.68 -23.00
CA VAL A 146 -11.90 -10.50 -24.12
C VAL A 146 -13.08 -11.10 -24.86
N ASP A 147 -13.26 -10.69 -26.12
CA ASP A 147 -14.28 -11.18 -27.04
C ASP A 147 -13.80 -10.93 -28.47
N ASP A 148 -14.01 -11.88 -29.38
CA ASP A 148 -13.56 -11.79 -30.77
C ASP A 148 -14.58 -11.11 -31.70
N ASP A 149 -15.75 -10.74 -31.18
CA ASP A 149 -16.75 -9.90 -31.84
C ASP A 149 -16.58 -8.43 -31.46
N VAL A 150 -16.11 -7.64 -32.42
CA VAL A 150 -15.88 -6.19 -32.31
C VAL A 150 -17.16 -5.43 -31.89
N THR A 151 -18.34 -5.92 -32.29
CA THR A 151 -19.62 -5.31 -31.91
C THR A 151 -19.90 -5.51 -30.42
N GLN A 152 -19.60 -6.71 -29.89
CA GLN A 152 -19.72 -6.99 -28.46
C GLN A 152 -18.71 -6.18 -27.65
N LEU A 153 -17.47 -6.06 -28.12
CA LEU A 153 -16.45 -5.20 -27.48
C LEU A 153 -16.93 -3.75 -27.36
N ALA A 154 -17.47 -3.17 -28.44
CA ALA A 154 -17.99 -1.81 -28.44
C ALA A 154 -19.20 -1.64 -27.51
N LEU A 155 -20.13 -2.62 -27.53
CA LEU A 155 -21.30 -2.63 -26.65
C LEU A 155 -20.90 -2.69 -25.18
N MET A 156 -19.97 -3.58 -24.83
CA MET A 156 -19.50 -3.79 -23.47
C MET A 156 -18.76 -2.55 -22.96
N SER A 157 -17.90 -1.97 -23.80
CA SER A 157 -17.23 -0.69 -23.50
C SER A 157 -18.26 0.41 -23.22
N ALA A 158 -19.29 0.55 -24.05
CA ALA A 158 -20.37 1.52 -23.83
C ALA A 158 -21.18 1.26 -22.54
N TYR A 159 -21.36 0.00 -22.14
CA TYR A 159 -22.10 -0.36 -20.93
C TYR A 159 -21.32 -0.08 -19.64
N LEU A 160 -20.00 -0.23 -19.67
CA LEU A 160 -19.14 -0.22 -18.49
C LEU A 160 -18.35 1.07 -18.31
N LYS A 161 -18.12 1.87 -19.37
CA LYS A 161 -17.28 3.09 -19.33
C LYS A 161 -17.65 4.08 -18.23
N ASP A 162 -18.90 4.18 -17.81
CA ASP A 162 -19.32 5.15 -16.80
C ASP A 162 -18.79 4.78 -15.40
N LYS A 163 -18.53 3.49 -15.15
CA LYS A 163 -18.09 2.96 -13.85
C LYS A 163 -16.68 2.36 -13.86
N PHE A 164 -16.16 2.02 -15.04
CA PHE A 164 -14.92 1.24 -15.19
C PHE A 164 -14.05 1.78 -16.33
N ASN A 165 -12.74 1.55 -16.20
CA ASN A 165 -11.79 1.70 -17.30
C ASN A 165 -11.72 0.41 -18.11
N VAL A 166 -12.31 0.40 -19.31
CA VAL A 166 -12.51 -0.81 -20.10
C VAL A 166 -11.39 -1.00 -21.11
N ILE A 167 -10.63 -2.08 -20.97
CA ILE A 167 -9.60 -2.54 -21.89
C ILE A 167 -10.18 -3.69 -22.71
N THR A 168 -10.45 -3.46 -23.99
CA THR A 168 -11.01 -4.47 -24.90
C THR A 168 -9.92 -5.24 -25.63
N CYS A 169 -10.06 -6.57 -25.73
CA CYS A 169 -9.11 -7.44 -26.38
C CYS A 169 -9.83 -8.40 -27.33
N GLU A 170 -9.37 -8.47 -28.58
CA GLU A 170 -10.02 -9.29 -29.64
C GLU A 170 -9.63 -10.78 -29.59
N ASN A 171 -8.65 -11.15 -28.77
CA ASN A 171 -8.14 -12.52 -28.70
C ASN A 171 -7.40 -12.79 -27.38
N ILE A 172 -7.07 -14.08 -27.16
CA ILE A 172 -6.40 -14.58 -25.95
C ILE A 172 -5.04 -13.93 -25.73
N ASP A 173 -4.24 -13.73 -26.79
CA ASP A 173 -2.89 -13.16 -26.66
C ASP A 173 -2.93 -11.69 -26.26
N ALA A 174 -3.83 -10.90 -26.87
CA ALA A 174 -4.09 -9.52 -26.47
C ALA A 174 -4.61 -9.45 -25.02
N GLY A 175 -5.52 -10.36 -24.65
CA GLY A 175 -6.00 -10.48 -23.27
C GLY A 175 -4.86 -10.79 -22.29
N TRP A 176 -3.95 -11.70 -22.63
CA TRP A 176 -2.80 -12.02 -21.80
C TRP A 176 -1.82 -10.84 -21.67
N GLN A 177 -1.54 -10.13 -22.76
CA GLN A 177 -0.70 -8.92 -22.71
C GLN A 177 -1.34 -7.83 -21.85
N ALA A 178 -2.66 -7.63 -21.94
CA ALA A 178 -3.38 -6.69 -21.09
C ALA A 178 -3.28 -7.07 -19.60
N ILE A 179 -3.41 -8.36 -19.26
CA ILE A 179 -3.23 -8.85 -17.89
C ILE A 179 -1.82 -8.55 -17.36
N LEU A 180 -0.78 -8.63 -18.20
CA LEU A 180 0.60 -8.36 -17.79
C LEU A 180 0.94 -6.88 -17.66
N THR A 181 0.23 -5.99 -18.36
CA THR A 181 0.65 -4.59 -18.57
C THR A 181 -0.30 -3.55 -17.97
N SER A 182 -1.47 -3.99 -17.50
CA SER A 182 -2.47 -3.14 -16.84
C SER A 182 -2.62 -3.49 -15.37
N ASP A 183 -3.30 -2.61 -14.63
CA ASP A 183 -3.69 -2.76 -13.24
C ASP A 183 -5.13 -3.31 -13.11
N ALA A 184 -5.63 -3.98 -14.14
CA ALA A 184 -6.98 -4.52 -14.16
C ALA A 184 -7.22 -5.51 -13.02
N SER A 185 -8.32 -5.30 -12.30
CA SER A 185 -8.74 -6.16 -11.19
C SER A 185 -9.80 -7.18 -11.61
N ILE A 186 -10.34 -7.03 -12.83
CA ILE A 186 -11.44 -7.86 -13.35
C ILE A 186 -11.14 -8.25 -14.80
N LEU A 187 -11.35 -9.52 -15.10
CA LEU A 187 -11.33 -10.10 -16.43
C LEU A 187 -12.72 -10.62 -16.78
N LEU A 188 -13.39 -9.93 -17.71
CA LEU A 188 -14.56 -10.43 -18.41
C LEU A 188 -14.10 -11.25 -19.62
N LEU A 189 -14.52 -12.50 -19.68
CA LEU A 189 -14.01 -13.44 -20.68
C LEU A 189 -15.16 -14.15 -21.38
N ASP A 190 -15.22 -14.02 -22.70
CA ASP A 190 -16.10 -14.88 -23.48
C ASP A 190 -15.61 -16.33 -23.49
N HIS A 191 -16.53 -17.28 -23.37
CA HIS A 191 -16.21 -18.70 -23.38
C HIS A 191 -15.74 -19.20 -24.77
N LYS A 192 -16.37 -18.75 -25.86
CA LYS A 192 -16.17 -19.28 -27.21
C LYS A 192 -15.65 -18.18 -28.13
N LEU A 193 -14.34 -18.22 -28.36
CA LEU A 193 -13.64 -17.31 -29.27
C LEU A 193 -13.43 -18.00 -30.64
N LYS A 194 -13.17 -17.23 -31.71
CA LYS A 194 -12.81 -17.76 -33.04
C LYS A 194 -11.75 -18.87 -33.06
N GLN A 195 -10.75 -18.80 -32.18
CA GLN A 195 -9.61 -19.74 -32.15
C GLN A 195 -9.80 -20.91 -31.16
N GLY A 196 -11.00 -21.05 -30.58
CA GLY A 196 -11.30 -22.11 -29.63
C GLY A 196 -11.94 -21.56 -28.37
N THR A 197 -11.67 -22.22 -27.25
CA THR A 197 -12.29 -21.87 -25.97
C THR A 197 -11.28 -21.15 -25.06
N CYS A 198 -11.77 -20.45 -24.05
CA CYS A 198 -10.96 -19.56 -23.22
C CYS A 198 -10.10 -20.27 -22.14
N GLU A 199 -10.28 -21.57 -21.94
CA GLU A 199 -9.59 -22.38 -20.92
C GLU A 199 -8.06 -22.26 -20.95
N PRO A 200 -7.36 -22.21 -22.10
CA PRO A 200 -5.92 -22.04 -22.12
C PRO A 200 -5.46 -20.75 -21.43
N LEU A 201 -6.25 -19.66 -21.52
CA LEU A 201 -5.97 -18.42 -20.82
C LEU A 201 -6.13 -18.59 -19.30
N LEU A 202 -7.19 -19.29 -18.87
CA LEU A 202 -7.46 -19.57 -17.45
C LEU A 202 -6.42 -20.52 -16.84
N GLU A 203 -6.01 -21.55 -17.55
CA GLU A 203 -4.94 -22.47 -17.12
C GLU A 203 -3.61 -21.72 -16.96
N LYS A 204 -3.29 -20.84 -17.92
CA LYS A 204 -2.09 -20.00 -17.85
C LYS A 204 -2.16 -19.02 -16.67
N LEU A 205 -3.33 -18.41 -16.45
CA LEU A 205 -3.58 -17.52 -15.31
C LEU A 205 -3.45 -18.26 -13.97
N ASN A 206 -4.04 -19.45 -13.84
CA ASN A 206 -4.00 -20.25 -12.62
C ASN A 206 -2.60 -20.79 -12.27
N LYS A 207 -1.74 -20.99 -13.29
CA LYS A 207 -0.32 -21.34 -13.09
C LYS A 207 0.56 -20.13 -12.76
N SER A 208 0.01 -18.92 -12.85
CA SER A 208 0.73 -17.67 -12.54
C SER A 208 0.33 -17.12 -11.16
N ASN A 209 1.17 -16.28 -10.59
CA ASN A 209 0.85 -15.58 -9.33
C ASN A 209 -0.18 -14.44 -9.52
N LEU A 210 -0.67 -14.21 -10.75
CA LEU A 210 -1.59 -13.11 -11.08
C LEU A 210 -3.05 -13.46 -10.79
N LYS A 211 -3.40 -14.74 -10.68
CA LYS A 211 -4.80 -15.15 -10.42
C LYS A 211 -5.35 -14.58 -9.11
N SER A 212 -4.52 -14.39 -8.10
CA SER A 212 -4.95 -13.80 -6.84
C SER A 212 -5.40 -12.34 -7.01
N GLN A 213 -4.91 -11.62 -8.03
CA GLN A 213 -5.11 -10.19 -8.29
C GLN A 213 -6.26 -9.90 -9.26
N LEU A 214 -6.77 -10.91 -9.94
CA LEU A 214 -7.70 -10.76 -11.06
C LEU A 214 -8.95 -11.62 -10.87
N SER A 215 -10.09 -10.95 -10.64
CA SER A 215 -11.41 -11.59 -10.60
C SER A 215 -11.83 -11.99 -12.01
N VAL A 216 -12.22 -13.24 -12.22
CA VAL A 216 -12.63 -13.72 -13.53
C VAL A 216 -14.14 -13.90 -13.56
N VAL A 217 -14.80 -13.20 -14.49
CA VAL A 217 -16.22 -13.36 -14.79
C VAL A 217 -16.37 -13.86 -16.22
N MET A 218 -16.99 -15.02 -16.38
CA MET A 218 -17.10 -15.67 -17.68
C MET A 218 -18.48 -15.47 -18.30
N LEU A 219 -18.53 -15.20 -19.61
CA LEU A 219 -19.77 -15.12 -20.39
C LEU A 219 -19.90 -16.39 -21.24
N THR A 220 -20.95 -17.17 -21.03
CA THR A 220 -21.17 -18.45 -21.73
C THR A 220 -22.54 -18.48 -22.39
N GLY A 221 -22.65 -19.03 -23.61
CA GLY A 221 -23.95 -19.35 -24.22
C GLY A 221 -24.50 -20.73 -23.81
N ASP A 222 -23.73 -21.48 -23.04
CA ASP A 222 -24.01 -22.86 -22.65
C ASP A 222 -24.36 -22.92 -21.16
N ASP A 223 -25.55 -23.45 -20.85
CA ASP A 223 -26.10 -23.60 -19.50
C ASP A 223 -26.10 -25.06 -19.02
N SER A 224 -25.41 -25.96 -19.72
CA SER A 224 -25.29 -27.36 -19.31
C SER A 224 -24.47 -27.52 -18.02
N GLU A 225 -24.89 -28.47 -17.18
CA GLU A 225 -24.20 -28.77 -15.92
C GLU A 225 -22.73 -29.19 -16.14
N GLU A 226 -22.43 -29.87 -17.24
CA GLU A 226 -21.06 -30.29 -17.59
C GLU A 226 -20.13 -29.10 -17.79
N VAL A 227 -20.58 -28.09 -18.57
CA VAL A 227 -19.80 -26.88 -18.83
C VAL A 227 -19.65 -26.05 -17.55
N ILE A 228 -20.72 -25.88 -16.79
CA ILE A 228 -20.70 -25.15 -15.52
C ILE A 228 -19.73 -25.81 -14.53
N SER A 229 -19.77 -27.15 -14.39
CA SER A 229 -18.84 -27.87 -13.53
C SER A 229 -17.39 -27.72 -13.99
N LYS A 230 -17.14 -27.64 -15.30
CA LYS A 230 -15.80 -27.42 -15.85
C LYS A 230 -15.30 -26.01 -15.55
N ILE A 231 -16.14 -24.99 -15.75
CA ILE A 231 -15.84 -23.59 -15.46
C ILE A 231 -15.50 -23.39 -13.98
N ASN A 232 -16.28 -23.98 -13.08
CA ASN A 232 -16.04 -23.88 -11.63
C ASN A 232 -14.68 -24.49 -11.22
N ARG A 233 -14.25 -25.58 -11.86
CA ARG A 233 -12.93 -26.20 -11.57
C ARG A 233 -11.75 -25.34 -12.04
N LEU A 234 -11.97 -24.41 -12.96
CA LEU A 234 -10.97 -23.47 -13.46
C LEU A 234 -10.82 -22.24 -12.58
N GLY A 235 -11.51 -22.18 -11.43
CA GLY A 235 -11.37 -21.09 -10.47
C GLY A 235 -11.94 -19.76 -10.96
N VAL A 236 -12.99 -19.81 -11.78
CA VAL A 236 -13.75 -18.63 -12.19
C VAL A 236 -14.58 -18.12 -11.01
N ASP A 237 -14.62 -16.80 -10.81
CA ASP A 237 -15.25 -16.17 -9.65
C ASP A 237 -16.77 -16.03 -9.84
N ASP A 238 -17.21 -15.89 -11.08
CA ASP A 238 -18.63 -15.87 -11.47
C ASP A 238 -18.83 -16.19 -12.95
N TYR A 239 -20.03 -16.60 -13.35
CA TYR A 239 -20.37 -16.78 -14.76
C TYR A 239 -21.78 -16.30 -15.09
N LEU A 240 -21.97 -15.87 -16.34
CA LEU A 240 -23.24 -15.36 -16.85
C LEU A 240 -23.63 -16.08 -18.14
N ILE A 241 -24.86 -16.56 -18.18
CA ILE A 241 -25.44 -17.20 -19.36
C ILE A 241 -25.97 -16.12 -20.31
N LYS A 242 -25.53 -16.16 -21.58
CA LYS A 242 -26.01 -15.30 -22.66
C LYS A 242 -27.46 -15.65 -23.03
N PRO A 243 -28.31 -14.66 -23.37
CA PRO A 243 -28.02 -13.24 -23.51
C PRO A 243 -27.95 -12.51 -22.15
N VAL A 244 -26.90 -11.72 -21.97
CA VAL A 244 -26.64 -11.02 -20.70
C VAL A 244 -27.27 -9.62 -20.72
N LYS A 245 -28.10 -9.33 -19.71
CA LYS A 245 -28.68 -7.99 -19.51
C LYS A 245 -27.70 -7.09 -18.74
N LYS A 246 -27.64 -5.79 -19.07
CA LYS A 246 -26.76 -4.79 -18.43
C LYS A 246 -26.79 -4.87 -16.89
N ASN A 247 -27.98 -4.93 -16.28
CA ASN A 247 -28.09 -4.97 -14.82
C ASN A 247 -27.50 -6.25 -14.20
N LYS A 248 -27.70 -7.42 -14.84
CA LYS A 248 -27.13 -8.69 -14.34
C LYS A 248 -25.62 -8.71 -14.47
N LEU A 249 -25.09 -8.19 -15.57
CA LEU A 249 -23.66 -8.01 -15.75
C LEU A 249 -23.08 -7.10 -14.67
N LEU A 250 -23.65 -5.92 -14.49
CA LEU A 250 -23.19 -4.98 -13.46
C LEU A 250 -23.28 -5.59 -12.07
N GLN A 251 -24.34 -6.32 -11.72
CA GLN A 251 -24.45 -7.01 -10.43
C GLN A 251 -23.38 -8.10 -10.23
N SER A 252 -23.06 -8.85 -11.28
CA SER A 252 -22.01 -9.88 -11.24
C SER A 252 -20.64 -9.25 -11.08
N ILE A 253 -20.34 -8.24 -11.89
CA ILE A 253 -19.11 -7.44 -11.79
C ILE A 253 -19.03 -6.81 -10.41
N GLU A 254 -20.05 -6.10 -9.95
CA GLU A 254 -20.11 -5.50 -8.61
C GLU A 254 -19.93 -6.58 -7.54
N ARG A 255 -20.53 -7.76 -7.65
CA ARG A 255 -20.36 -8.85 -6.67
C ARG A 255 -18.93 -9.35 -6.59
N VAL A 256 -18.27 -9.61 -7.72
CA VAL A 256 -16.86 -10.04 -7.71
C VAL A 256 -15.94 -8.91 -7.30
N THR A 257 -16.23 -7.68 -7.75
CA THR A 257 -15.52 -6.46 -7.34
C THR A 257 -15.64 -6.31 -5.85
N HIS A 258 -16.84 -6.41 -5.26
CA HIS A 258 -17.13 -6.32 -3.83
C HIS A 258 -16.68 -7.54 -3.02
N ARG A 259 -16.25 -8.66 -3.61
CA ARG A 259 -15.54 -9.68 -2.80
C ARG A 259 -14.14 -9.19 -2.42
N PHE A 260 -13.52 -8.41 -3.31
CA PHE A 260 -12.21 -7.78 -3.09
C PHE A 260 -12.33 -6.34 -2.58
N ALA A 261 -13.38 -5.64 -2.98
CA ALA A 261 -13.74 -4.30 -2.60
C ALA A 261 -14.54 -4.30 -1.31
N TYR A 262 -15.28 -5.31 -0.84
CA TYR A 262 -15.71 -5.25 0.56
C TYR A 262 -14.51 -5.30 1.52
N LEU A 263 -13.44 -5.99 1.10
CA LEU A 263 -12.14 -5.99 1.77
C LEU A 263 -11.39 -4.65 1.55
N SER A 264 -11.36 -4.09 0.34
CA SER A 264 -10.64 -2.84 0.02
C SER A 264 -11.46 -1.51 0.09
N TYR A 265 -12.78 -1.57 0.17
CA TYR A 265 -13.74 -0.49 0.45
C TYR A 265 -13.86 -0.30 1.96
N GLN A 266 -13.58 -1.35 2.77
CA GLN A 266 -13.16 -1.15 4.15
C GLN A 266 -11.82 -0.40 4.26
N SER A 267 -10.91 -0.46 3.27
CA SER A 267 -9.75 0.44 3.24
C SER A 267 -10.05 1.84 2.70
N THR A 268 -11.08 2.06 1.85
CA THR A 268 -11.51 3.44 1.51
C THR A 268 -12.24 4.13 2.67
N PHE A 269 -12.81 3.36 3.62
CA PHE A 269 -13.27 3.83 4.92
C PHE A 269 -12.31 3.51 6.09
N GLY A 270 -11.08 3.11 5.76
CA GLY A 270 -10.12 2.60 6.73
C GLY A 270 -8.70 2.66 6.19
N LEU A 271 -8.28 3.81 5.66
CA LEU A 271 -6.95 4.27 6.06
C LEU A 271 -7.00 4.19 7.58
N THR A 272 -6.17 3.33 8.18
CA THR A 272 -6.04 3.37 9.63
C THR A 272 -5.69 4.83 9.92
N PRO A 273 -6.55 5.58 10.61
CA PRO A 273 -6.29 7.00 10.75
C PRO A 273 -4.91 7.12 11.40
N SER A 274 -4.06 8.01 10.89
CA SER A 274 -2.70 8.20 11.42
C SER A 274 -2.71 8.54 12.92
N LYS A 275 -3.90 8.78 13.47
CA LYS A 275 -4.22 8.93 14.89
C LYS A 275 -5.49 8.15 15.25
N VAL A 276 -5.40 7.20 16.16
CA VAL A 276 -6.52 6.46 16.75
C VAL A 276 -6.65 6.83 18.23
N LEU A 277 -7.84 7.25 18.66
CA LEU A 277 -8.15 7.44 20.07
C LEU A 277 -8.32 6.07 20.72
N LEU A 278 -7.51 5.81 21.75
CA LEU A 278 -7.67 4.64 22.60
C LEU A 278 -8.45 5.05 23.86
N GLY A 279 -9.04 4.08 24.55
CA GLY A 279 -9.66 4.34 25.84
C GLY A 279 -8.66 4.89 26.87
N HIS A 280 -9.18 5.48 27.96
CA HIS A 280 -8.39 6.09 29.02
C HIS A 280 -7.51 7.29 28.59
N ASP A 281 -8.03 8.14 27.69
CA ASP A 281 -7.36 9.35 27.18
C ASP A 281 -6.02 9.09 26.48
N LYS A 282 -5.78 7.85 26.02
CA LYS A 282 -4.59 7.46 25.28
C LYS A 282 -4.76 7.63 23.80
N THR A 283 -3.66 7.89 23.08
CA THR A 283 -3.70 8.04 21.63
C THR A 283 -2.62 7.19 20.98
N ALA A 284 -3.00 6.41 19.98
CA ALA A 284 -2.07 5.72 19.09
C ALA A 284 -1.82 6.55 17.82
N HIS A 285 -0.57 6.90 17.57
CA HIS A 285 -0.11 7.50 16.31
C HIS A 285 0.46 6.39 15.43
N ILE A 286 -0.04 6.28 14.20
CA ILE A 286 0.22 5.15 13.32
C ILE A 286 0.88 5.65 12.04
N PHE A 287 2.02 5.07 11.69
CA PHE A 287 2.84 5.42 10.54
C PHE A 287 3.19 4.19 9.71
N GLY A 288 3.60 4.43 8.46
CA GLY A 288 4.10 3.38 7.57
C GLY A 288 3.00 2.63 6.83
N SER A 289 3.28 1.38 6.46
CA SER A 289 2.43 0.54 5.60
C SER A 289 0.99 0.43 6.10
N ILE A 290 0.80 0.32 7.42
CA ILE A 290 -0.54 0.31 8.06
C ILE A 290 -1.37 1.56 7.75
N SER A 291 -0.74 2.74 7.77
CA SER A 291 -1.44 4.01 7.53
C SER A 291 -1.73 4.24 6.05
N VAL A 292 -0.88 3.73 5.16
CA VAL A 292 -1.03 3.87 3.70
C VAL A 292 -1.97 2.79 3.14
N GLY A 293 -2.06 1.64 3.81
CA GLY A 293 -2.94 0.53 3.44
C GLY A 293 -2.46 -0.25 2.21
N ASN A 294 -1.15 -0.25 1.92
CA ASN A 294 -0.58 -0.79 0.70
C ASN A 294 0.22 -2.11 0.88
N GLY A 295 0.28 -2.66 2.09
CA GLY A 295 1.10 -3.83 2.41
C GLY A 295 0.45 -4.90 3.26
N GLY A 296 1.28 -5.80 3.79
CA GLY A 296 0.88 -6.92 4.65
C GLY A 296 0.50 -6.52 6.09
N ASP A 297 1.08 -5.41 6.55
CA ASP A 297 0.90 -4.91 7.92
C ASP A 297 -0.51 -4.41 8.18
N PHE A 298 -1.01 -4.64 9.39
CA PHE A 298 -2.29 -4.10 9.81
C PHE A 298 -2.41 -3.79 11.29
N PHE A 299 -3.24 -2.79 11.57
CA PHE A 299 -3.74 -2.44 12.89
C PHE A 299 -5.27 -2.61 12.89
N MET A 300 -5.79 -3.36 13.85
CA MET A 300 -7.21 -3.66 13.95
C MET A 300 -7.71 -3.43 15.38
N PRO A 301 -8.46 -2.35 15.67
CA PRO A 301 -9.20 -2.21 16.92
C PRO A 301 -10.17 -3.39 17.11
N ILE A 302 -10.28 -3.93 18.33
CA ILE A 302 -11.11 -5.12 18.60
C ILE A 302 -12.27 -4.88 19.56
N ASN A 303 -12.37 -3.70 20.16
CA ASN A 303 -13.51 -3.31 20.97
C ASN A 303 -13.95 -1.86 20.72
N ASP A 304 -15.23 -1.60 20.98
CA ASP A 304 -15.83 -0.27 20.77
C ASP A 304 -15.26 0.80 21.71
N GLU A 305 -14.70 0.38 22.85
CA GLU A 305 -14.04 1.26 23.83
C GLU A 305 -12.64 1.70 23.39
N GLY A 306 -12.09 1.14 22.31
CA GLY A 306 -10.75 1.45 21.82
C GLY A 306 -9.64 1.09 22.82
N THR A 307 -9.88 0.21 23.78
CA THR A 307 -8.87 -0.21 24.76
C THR A 307 -8.07 -1.41 24.29
N ALA A 308 -8.51 -2.10 23.23
CA ALA A 308 -7.85 -3.29 22.71
C ALA A 308 -7.68 -3.23 21.19
N PHE A 309 -6.57 -3.75 20.69
CA PHE A 309 -6.24 -3.80 19.27
C PHE A 309 -5.32 -4.97 18.94
N ILE A 310 -5.26 -5.30 17.64
CA ILE A 310 -4.38 -6.32 17.07
C ILE A 310 -3.43 -5.64 16.11
N LEU A 311 -2.15 -5.96 16.25
CA LEU A 311 -1.11 -5.74 15.26
C LEU A 311 -0.84 -7.05 14.56
N GLY A 312 -0.76 -7.02 13.24
CA GLY A 312 -0.35 -8.17 12.47
C GLY A 312 0.49 -7.76 11.29
N ASP A 313 1.33 -8.68 10.86
CA ASP A 313 2.26 -8.50 9.76
C ASP A 313 2.38 -9.83 9.01
N MET A 314 2.17 -9.73 7.70
CA MET A 314 2.08 -10.87 6.78
C MET A 314 3.40 -10.96 6.03
N MET A 315 3.97 -12.16 5.97
CA MET A 315 5.20 -12.40 5.22
C MET A 315 5.07 -12.00 3.75
N GLY A 316 6.01 -11.17 3.30
CA GLY A 316 6.07 -10.62 1.95
C GLY A 316 5.39 -9.24 1.86
N HIS A 317 5.50 -8.59 0.72
CA HIS A 317 5.09 -7.19 0.58
C HIS A 317 4.06 -6.96 -0.53
N GLY A 318 3.39 -5.81 -0.47
CA GLY A 318 2.47 -5.33 -1.51
C GLY A 318 1.16 -6.12 -1.63
N LEU A 319 0.58 -6.15 -2.84
CA LEU A 319 -0.82 -6.57 -3.05
C LEU A 319 -1.11 -8.04 -2.70
N GLN A 320 -0.11 -8.93 -2.71
CA GLN A 320 -0.31 -10.33 -2.28
C GLN A 320 -0.46 -10.43 -0.76
N ALA A 321 0.48 -9.84 -0.02
CA ALA A 321 0.44 -9.79 1.45
C ALA A 321 -0.81 -9.05 1.95
N LEU A 322 -1.18 -7.96 1.28
CA LEU A 322 -2.41 -7.21 1.57
C LEU A 322 -3.66 -8.09 1.53
N LYS A 323 -3.80 -8.98 0.54
CA LYS A 323 -4.97 -9.87 0.45
C LYS A 323 -5.01 -10.92 1.53
N GLU A 324 -3.85 -11.46 1.87
CA GLU A 324 -3.76 -12.46 2.92
C GLU A 324 -4.03 -11.83 4.28
N SER A 325 -3.61 -10.57 4.49
CA SER A 325 -3.99 -9.78 5.66
C SER A 325 -5.50 -9.70 5.81
N PHE A 326 -6.24 -9.49 4.71
CA PHE A 326 -7.70 -9.44 4.73
C PHE A 326 -8.35 -10.78 5.07
N ALA A 327 -7.81 -11.88 4.55
CA ALA A 327 -8.26 -13.21 4.92
C ALA A 327 -8.10 -13.40 6.44
N ILE A 328 -6.91 -13.13 6.98
CA ILE A 328 -6.61 -13.25 8.41
C ILE A 328 -7.53 -12.34 9.26
N LYS A 329 -7.71 -11.07 8.88
CA LYS A 329 -8.66 -10.14 9.55
C LYS A 329 -10.08 -10.69 9.58
N GLY A 330 -10.53 -11.33 8.50
CA GLY A 330 -11.84 -11.97 8.43
C GLY A 330 -11.99 -13.12 9.43
N PHE A 331 -10.97 -13.99 9.54
CA PHE A 331 -10.97 -15.07 10.53
C PHE A 331 -10.92 -14.54 11.97
N ILE A 332 -10.06 -13.55 12.24
CA ILE A 332 -9.99 -12.87 13.53
C ILE A 332 -11.36 -12.28 13.90
N SER A 333 -11.99 -11.56 12.98
CA SER A 333 -13.34 -10.98 13.18
C SER A 333 -14.37 -12.07 13.49
N GLY A 334 -14.31 -13.19 12.78
CA GLY A 334 -15.16 -14.35 13.03
C GLY A 334 -14.97 -14.93 14.43
N PHE A 335 -13.72 -15.08 14.89
CA PHE A 335 -13.44 -15.55 16.25
C PHE A 335 -13.84 -14.53 17.32
N LEU A 336 -13.59 -13.24 17.12
CA LEU A 336 -14.03 -12.19 18.04
C LEU A 336 -15.55 -12.21 18.23
N ALA A 337 -16.32 -12.44 17.14
CA ALA A 337 -17.77 -12.54 17.19
C ALA A 337 -18.29 -13.73 18.01
N THR A 338 -17.46 -14.74 18.29
CA THR A 338 -17.83 -15.87 19.17
C THR A 338 -17.73 -15.54 20.66
N GLY A 339 -17.07 -14.43 21.03
CA GLY A 339 -16.87 -14.05 22.42
C GLY A 339 -15.81 -14.87 23.17
N LEU A 340 -14.96 -15.61 22.45
CA LEU A 340 -13.81 -16.32 23.03
C LEU A 340 -12.84 -15.36 23.72
N ALA A 341 -12.17 -15.83 24.77
CA ALA A 341 -11.05 -15.10 25.36
C ALA A 341 -9.92 -14.96 24.32
N TYR A 342 -9.15 -13.86 24.37
CA TYR A 342 -8.11 -13.59 23.36
C TYR A 342 -7.05 -14.70 23.25
N GLN A 343 -6.71 -15.36 24.36
CA GLN A 343 -5.80 -16.51 24.37
C GLN A 343 -6.38 -17.71 23.58
N GLU A 344 -7.66 -18.00 23.79
CA GLU A 344 -8.36 -19.10 23.12
C GLU A 344 -8.55 -18.79 21.64
N MET A 345 -8.87 -17.54 21.30
CA MET A 345 -8.95 -17.06 19.92
C MET A 345 -7.62 -17.21 19.19
N LEU A 346 -6.51 -16.81 19.82
CA LEU A 346 -5.18 -16.92 19.22
C LEU A 346 -4.76 -18.39 19.04
N ALA A 347 -5.08 -19.26 20.00
CA ALA A 347 -4.85 -20.70 19.87
C ALA A 347 -5.70 -21.33 18.74
N ALA A 348 -6.96 -20.90 18.58
CA ALA A 348 -7.83 -21.34 17.51
C ALA A 348 -7.31 -20.89 16.13
N LEU A 349 -6.85 -19.64 16.02
CA LEU A 349 -6.23 -19.12 14.80
C LEU A 349 -4.94 -19.87 14.45
N ASN A 350 -4.07 -20.11 15.44
CA ASN A 350 -2.86 -20.93 15.28
C ASN A 350 -3.18 -22.32 14.71
N ASN A 351 -4.20 -22.99 15.25
CA ASN A 351 -4.60 -24.31 14.81
C ASN A 351 -5.19 -24.32 13.39
N ALA A 352 -5.90 -23.27 13.02
CA ALA A 352 -6.46 -23.12 11.67
C ALA A 352 -5.35 -22.93 10.62
N LEU A 353 -4.31 -22.17 10.96
CA LEU A 353 -3.09 -21.99 10.14
C LEU A 353 -2.26 -23.27 10.08
N TYR A 354 -2.01 -23.94 11.21
CA TYR A 354 -1.23 -25.18 11.28
C TYR A 354 -1.82 -26.30 10.40
N LYS A 355 -3.15 -26.45 10.42
CA LYS A 355 -3.86 -27.45 9.59
C LYS A 355 -3.92 -27.09 8.10
N GLN A 356 -3.24 -26.02 7.67
CA GLN A 356 -3.18 -25.51 6.29
C GLN A 356 -4.55 -25.24 5.65
N GLN A 357 -5.56 -24.94 6.48
CA GLN A 357 -6.87 -24.50 5.99
C GLN A 357 -6.85 -23.01 5.59
N LEU A 358 -5.77 -22.31 5.95
CA LEU A 358 -5.56 -20.88 5.86
C LEU A 358 -4.11 -20.58 5.41
N CYS A 359 -3.93 -19.59 4.53
CA CYS A 359 -2.64 -19.03 4.09
C CYS A 359 -1.52 -20.07 3.86
N LYS A 360 -1.70 -20.97 2.88
CA LYS A 360 -0.84 -22.16 2.66
C LYS A 360 0.65 -21.88 2.39
N SER A 361 0.99 -20.67 1.99
CA SER A 361 2.34 -20.30 1.54
C SER A 361 2.97 -19.16 2.33
N SER A 362 2.31 -18.67 3.38
CA SER A 362 2.70 -17.42 4.05
C SER A 362 2.62 -17.53 5.56
N LEU A 363 3.56 -16.87 6.22
CA LEU A 363 3.62 -16.75 7.67
C LEU A 363 2.97 -15.43 8.09
N VAL A 364 2.53 -15.37 9.34
CA VAL A 364 1.96 -14.17 9.94
C VAL A 364 2.48 -14.04 11.37
N THR A 365 2.98 -12.84 11.69
CA THR A 365 3.21 -12.42 13.07
C THR A 365 1.95 -11.71 13.58
N LEU A 366 1.63 -11.87 14.86
CA LEU A 366 0.45 -11.23 15.44
C LEU A 366 0.68 -10.87 16.90
N MET A 367 0.28 -9.67 17.29
CA MET A 367 0.23 -9.23 18.68
C MET A 367 -1.17 -8.70 19.01
N ILE A 368 -1.77 -9.21 20.08
CA ILE A 368 -3.00 -8.67 20.65
C ILE A 368 -2.60 -7.81 21.85
N CYS A 369 -2.98 -6.54 21.86
CA CYS A 369 -2.73 -5.61 22.97
C CYS A 369 -4.04 -5.11 23.57
N PHE A 370 -4.07 -4.91 24.88
CA PHE A 370 -5.15 -4.19 25.53
C PHE A 370 -4.70 -3.42 26.77
N LEU A 371 -5.36 -2.31 27.04
CA LEU A 371 -5.08 -1.38 28.11
C LEU A 371 -6.19 -1.47 29.16
N GLU A 372 -5.83 -1.81 30.38
CA GLU A 372 -6.78 -1.91 31.49
C GLU A 372 -6.10 -1.53 32.80
N ASN A 373 -6.75 -0.74 33.65
CA ASN A 373 -6.28 -0.42 35.01
C ASN A 373 -4.82 0.10 35.07
N ASN A 374 -4.45 1.00 34.15
CA ASN A 374 -3.09 1.54 34.01
C ASN A 374 -2.01 0.48 33.74
N LYS A 375 -2.40 -0.63 33.11
CA LYS A 375 -1.50 -1.67 32.62
C LYS A 375 -1.68 -1.89 31.13
N LEU A 376 -0.59 -2.25 30.47
CA LEU A 376 -0.60 -2.85 29.15
C LEU A 376 -0.58 -4.37 29.31
N TYR A 377 -1.48 -5.03 28.60
CA TYR A 377 -1.51 -6.48 28.44
C TYR A 377 -1.23 -6.84 26.99
N TRP A 378 -0.48 -7.91 26.74
CA TRP A 378 -0.27 -8.40 25.38
C TRP A 378 -0.12 -9.91 25.27
N LEU A 379 -0.58 -10.44 24.15
CA LEU A 379 -0.29 -11.77 23.63
C LEU A 379 0.54 -11.60 22.38
N ASN A 380 1.64 -12.33 22.25
CA ASN A 380 2.57 -12.17 21.14
C ASN A 380 2.87 -13.50 20.47
N ALA A 381 2.60 -13.59 19.17
CA ALA A 381 2.88 -14.72 18.30
C ALA A 381 3.88 -14.34 17.21
N GLY A 382 5.15 -14.30 17.58
CA GLY A 382 6.29 -14.04 16.69
C GLY A 382 6.50 -12.57 16.30
N HIS A 383 5.74 -11.63 16.85
CA HIS A 383 5.88 -10.20 16.58
C HIS A 383 6.99 -9.57 17.46
N PRO A 384 7.62 -8.44 17.05
CA PRO A 384 8.55 -7.71 17.92
C PRO A 384 7.89 -7.29 19.23
N ALA A 385 8.60 -7.42 20.36
CA ALA A 385 8.05 -7.09 21.67
C ALA A 385 7.92 -5.56 21.88
N PRO A 386 6.94 -5.08 22.66
CA PRO A 386 6.75 -3.65 22.88
C PRO A 386 7.98 -2.99 23.49
N VAL A 387 8.27 -1.77 23.06
CA VAL A 387 9.32 -0.93 23.64
C VAL A 387 8.66 0.21 24.42
N ILE A 388 9.21 0.55 25.58
CA ILE A 388 8.71 1.67 26.40
C ILE A 388 9.79 2.72 26.58
N ILE A 389 9.36 3.99 26.57
CA ILE A 389 10.13 5.14 27.02
C ILE A 389 9.50 5.62 28.31
N SER A 390 10.29 5.67 29.38
CA SER A 390 9.83 6.22 30.65
C SER A 390 9.79 7.75 30.64
N LYS A 391 9.09 8.35 31.61
CA LYS A 391 9.07 9.82 31.83
C LYS A 391 10.44 10.43 32.13
N ASN A 392 11.44 9.61 32.44
CA ASN A 392 12.82 10.03 32.64
C ASN A 392 13.67 9.92 31.36
N GLY A 393 13.08 9.46 30.25
CA GLY A 393 13.75 9.22 28.97
C GLY A 393 14.41 7.84 28.83
N ASP A 394 14.30 6.96 29.84
CA ASP A 394 14.89 5.62 29.76
C ASP A 394 14.12 4.72 28.76
N LEU A 395 14.84 4.19 27.77
CA LEU A 395 14.34 3.22 26.79
C LEU A 395 14.54 1.78 27.30
N SER A 396 13.49 0.96 27.25
CA SER A 396 13.58 -0.48 27.52
C SER A 396 12.59 -1.29 26.69
N GLN A 397 13.02 -2.47 26.22
CA GLN A 397 12.14 -3.42 25.57
C GLN A 397 11.47 -4.31 26.63
N LEU A 398 10.16 -4.50 26.51
CA LEU A 398 9.42 -5.46 27.33
C LEU A 398 9.76 -6.89 26.88
N ASN A 399 9.67 -7.84 27.81
CA ASN A 399 9.81 -9.26 27.48
C ASN A 399 8.54 -9.78 26.76
N GLY A 400 8.57 -11.03 26.31
CA GLY A 400 7.34 -11.73 25.94
C GLY A 400 7.03 -11.73 24.45
N THR A 401 7.77 -12.58 23.75
CA THR A 401 7.50 -13.05 22.39
C THR A 401 7.23 -14.55 22.43
N GLY A 402 6.15 -14.99 21.80
CA GLY A 402 5.85 -16.41 21.55
C GLY A 402 6.25 -16.85 20.14
N PRO A 403 6.11 -18.15 19.80
CA PRO A 403 6.40 -18.64 18.46
C PRO A 403 5.41 -18.10 17.43
N LEU A 404 5.84 -18.04 16.16
CA LEU A 404 4.98 -17.72 15.02
C LEU A 404 3.73 -18.62 14.98
N LEU A 405 2.62 -18.04 14.52
CA LEU A 405 1.38 -18.77 14.30
C LEU A 405 1.58 -19.87 13.25
N GLY A 406 0.92 -21.00 13.46
CA GLY A 406 0.89 -22.11 12.51
C GLY A 406 2.13 -23.00 12.49
N LEU A 407 3.16 -22.74 13.32
CA LEU A 407 4.36 -23.58 13.39
C LEU A 407 4.22 -24.81 14.30
N SER A 408 3.27 -24.78 15.24
CA SER A 408 3.02 -25.91 16.15
C SER A 408 1.52 -26.08 16.43
N ASN A 409 1.11 -27.33 16.66
CA ASN A 409 -0.28 -27.64 16.99
C ASN A 409 -0.56 -27.32 18.48
N ASP A 410 -1.75 -26.78 18.76
CA ASP A 410 -2.28 -26.53 20.10
C ASP A 410 -1.37 -25.68 21.01
N HIS A 411 -0.63 -24.73 20.44
CA HIS A 411 0.20 -23.82 21.22
C HIS A 411 -0.63 -22.87 22.07
N GLN A 412 -0.21 -22.66 23.32
CA GLN A 412 -0.85 -21.74 24.26
C GLN A 412 0.02 -20.50 24.46
N TYR A 413 -0.50 -19.36 24.04
CA TYR A 413 0.23 -18.08 24.13
C TYR A 413 0.14 -17.49 25.53
N THR A 414 1.29 -17.06 26.05
CA THR A 414 1.42 -16.46 27.38
C THR A 414 0.89 -15.02 27.36
N LEU A 415 -0.01 -14.70 28.28
CA LEU A 415 -0.44 -13.32 28.52
C LEU A 415 0.60 -12.59 29.37
N TYR A 416 1.17 -11.53 28.82
CA TYR A 416 2.12 -10.68 29.51
C TYR A 416 1.45 -9.39 29.99
N GLU A 417 2.01 -8.77 31.03
CA GLU A 417 1.54 -7.49 31.56
C GLU A 417 2.69 -6.56 31.97
N ALA A 418 2.46 -5.25 31.87
CA ALA A 418 3.38 -4.20 32.32
C ALA A 418 2.59 -3.01 32.89
N LYS A 419 3.08 -2.44 33.99
CA LYS A 419 2.51 -1.22 34.61
C LYS A 419 2.94 0.03 33.84
N LEU A 420 2.02 0.99 33.70
CA LEU A 420 2.25 2.21 32.91
C LEU A 420 2.52 3.47 33.76
N ASP A 421 2.63 3.37 35.09
CA ASP A 421 2.79 4.51 36.00
C ASP A 421 3.93 5.49 35.61
N ASN A 422 5.06 4.94 35.15
CA ASN A 422 6.25 5.70 34.75
C ASN A 422 6.51 5.68 33.23
N VAL A 423 5.54 5.22 32.44
CA VAL A 423 5.68 5.14 30.98
C VAL A 423 5.17 6.44 30.35
N GLU A 424 5.96 7.02 29.45
CA GLU A 424 5.61 8.19 28.66
C GLU A 424 5.18 7.80 27.24
N HIS A 425 5.92 6.88 26.60
CA HIS A 425 5.61 6.38 25.27
C HIS A 425 5.70 4.86 25.23
N ILE A 426 4.75 4.21 24.55
CA ILE A 426 4.82 2.80 24.16
C ILE A 426 5.03 2.77 22.65
N ILE A 427 6.05 2.06 22.19
CA ILE A 427 6.42 1.90 20.80
C ILE A 427 6.17 0.45 20.39
N LEU A 428 5.41 0.28 19.32
CA LEU A 428 5.13 -1.01 18.67
C LEU A 428 5.52 -0.87 17.20
N TYR A 429 6.08 -1.92 16.59
CA TYR A 429 6.60 -1.85 15.23
C TYR A 429 6.60 -3.23 14.56
N THR A 430 6.56 -3.23 13.23
CA THR A 430 6.83 -4.42 12.39
C THR A 430 8.33 -4.54 12.13
N ASP A 431 8.82 -5.74 11.85
CA ASP A 431 10.26 -6.00 11.69
C ASP A 431 10.87 -5.20 10.54
N GLY A 432 10.12 -4.91 9.48
CA GLY A 432 10.55 -4.01 8.42
C GLY A 432 11.00 -2.64 8.93
N TRP A 433 10.45 -2.13 10.05
CA TRP A 433 10.92 -0.87 10.63
C TRP A 433 12.37 -0.94 11.13
N THR A 434 12.78 -2.09 11.68
CA THR A 434 14.14 -2.32 12.17
C THR A 434 15.05 -2.83 11.06
N ASP A 435 14.61 -3.80 10.26
CA ASP A 435 15.42 -4.50 9.25
C ASP A 435 15.86 -3.58 8.11
N ASN A 436 15.01 -2.61 7.75
CA ASN A 436 15.33 -1.65 6.70
C ASN A 436 16.51 -0.72 7.10
N ARG A 437 16.80 -0.60 8.40
CA ARG A 437 17.73 0.41 8.92
C ARG A 437 18.88 -0.13 9.75
N PHE A 438 18.59 -1.03 10.68
CA PHE A 438 19.50 -1.40 11.74
C PHE A 438 20.49 -2.43 11.20
N THR A 439 21.71 -1.99 10.95
CA THR A 439 22.80 -2.85 10.47
C THR A 439 23.47 -3.64 11.60
N ASP A 440 23.27 -3.21 12.85
CA ASP A 440 23.84 -3.81 14.05
C ASP A 440 22.82 -4.76 14.71
N LYS A 441 23.33 -5.81 15.38
CA LYS A 441 22.49 -6.78 16.11
C LYS A 441 21.81 -6.21 17.36
N ASP A 442 22.20 -5.01 17.80
CA ASP A 442 21.63 -4.36 18.99
C ASP A 442 20.63 -3.27 18.57
N GLU A 443 19.40 -3.69 18.31
CA GLU A 443 18.29 -2.81 17.92
C GLU A 443 18.06 -1.68 18.92
N MET A 444 18.28 -1.91 20.22
CA MET A 444 18.01 -0.88 21.25
C MET A 444 19.03 0.25 21.21
N THR A 445 20.28 -0.05 20.87
CA THR A 445 21.30 0.97 20.68
C THR A 445 21.01 1.80 19.43
N GLU A 446 20.55 1.18 18.34
CA GLU A 446 20.11 1.91 17.15
C GLU A 446 18.88 2.77 17.43
N LEU A 447 17.89 2.25 18.16
CA LEU A 447 16.70 3.02 18.55
C LEU A 447 17.05 4.28 19.34
N LYS A 448 18.00 4.19 20.28
CA LYS A 448 18.44 5.36 21.06
C LYS A 448 19.00 6.48 20.20
N LYS A 449 19.60 6.19 19.04
CA LYS A 449 20.17 7.20 18.13
C LYS A 449 19.09 8.05 17.45
N ILE A 450 17.84 7.61 17.48
CA ILE A 450 16.78 8.10 16.58
C ILE A 450 15.63 8.72 17.37
N ILE A 451 15.62 8.49 18.69
CA ILE A 451 14.76 9.17 19.64
C ILE A 451 14.99 10.69 19.57
N PRO A 452 13.92 11.48 19.36
CA PRO A 452 14.00 12.94 19.37
C PRO A 452 14.54 13.45 20.71
N THR A 453 15.54 14.34 20.67
CA THR A 453 16.13 14.97 21.87
C THR A 453 15.28 16.12 22.43
N GLN A 454 14.37 16.68 21.63
CA GLN A 454 13.40 17.70 22.02
C GLN A 454 12.09 17.45 21.30
N SER A 455 10.99 17.45 22.04
CA SER A 455 9.62 17.41 21.52
C SER A 455 8.75 18.40 22.29
N THR A 456 7.86 19.10 21.59
CA THR A 456 6.94 20.08 22.18
C THR A 456 5.60 19.45 22.59
N SER A 457 5.30 18.27 22.05
CA SER A 457 4.11 17.48 22.37
C SER A 457 4.35 16.00 22.06
N ALA A 458 3.45 15.13 22.53
CA ALA A 458 3.50 13.70 22.24
C ALA A 458 3.27 13.39 20.74
N GLU A 459 2.51 14.24 20.05
CA GLU A 459 2.30 14.16 18.60
C GLU A 459 3.57 14.56 17.83
N ASP A 460 4.26 15.62 18.28
CA ASP A 460 5.53 16.04 17.69
C ASP A 460 6.63 14.99 17.90
N PHE A 461 6.64 14.34 19.07
CA PHE A 461 7.53 13.22 19.35
C PHE A 461 7.31 12.09 18.35
N ALA A 462 6.05 11.68 18.15
CA ALA A 462 5.69 10.58 17.28
C ALA A 462 6.12 10.82 15.82
N HIS A 463 5.81 12.00 15.28
CA HIS A 463 6.21 12.39 13.93
C HIS A 463 7.73 12.51 13.79
N SER A 464 8.42 13.04 14.81
CA SER A 464 9.87 13.19 14.79
C SER A 464 10.58 11.83 14.84
N LEU A 465 10.10 10.89 15.65
CA LEU A 465 10.64 9.53 15.70
C LEU A 465 10.46 8.83 14.35
N TRP A 466 9.25 8.88 13.76
CA TRP A 466 9.00 8.32 12.43
C TRP A 466 9.93 8.93 11.37
N LYS A 467 10.03 10.27 11.33
CA LYS A 467 10.91 10.98 10.41
C LYS A 467 12.38 10.62 10.60
N ASN A 468 12.84 10.44 11.84
CA ASN A 468 14.19 10.02 12.14
C ASN A 468 14.44 8.57 11.75
N SER A 469 13.39 7.75 11.63
CA SER A 469 13.45 6.33 11.28
C SER A 469 13.54 6.01 9.79
N GLN A 470 13.13 6.92 8.92
CA GLN A 470 13.10 6.67 7.48
C GLN A 470 14.51 6.46 6.88
N VAL A 471 14.65 5.38 6.10
CA VAL A 471 15.86 5.05 5.34
C VAL A 471 15.81 5.57 3.91
N ALA A 472 16.96 5.58 3.24
CA ALA A 472 17.03 5.90 1.83
C ALA A 472 16.31 4.83 0.99
N LEU A 473 15.64 5.26 -0.09
CA LEU A 473 14.83 4.41 -0.97
C LEU A 473 15.47 3.08 -1.42
N SER A 474 16.79 3.06 -1.61
CA SER A 474 17.55 1.88 -2.05
C SER A 474 17.75 0.83 -0.97
N LYS A 475 17.36 1.09 0.28
CA LYS A 475 17.60 0.22 1.45
C LYS A 475 16.34 -0.44 2.02
N GLU A 476 15.15 -0.15 1.48
CA GLU A 476 13.92 -0.75 2.00
C GLU A 476 13.71 -2.13 1.38
N VAL A 477 13.72 -3.15 2.23
CA VAL A 477 13.64 -4.57 1.90
C VAL A 477 12.24 -5.12 2.22
N ASP A 478 11.53 -4.55 3.21
CA ASP A 478 10.18 -4.99 3.61
C ASP A 478 9.25 -3.84 4.03
N ASP A 479 7.94 -4.12 4.14
CA ASP A 479 6.91 -3.20 4.63
C ASP A 479 7.24 -2.78 6.08
N ALA A 480 7.29 -1.46 6.34
CA ALA A 480 7.62 -0.92 7.66
C ALA A 480 6.46 -0.14 8.27
N SER A 481 6.13 -0.46 9.52
CA SER A 481 5.08 0.23 10.28
C SER A 481 5.50 0.53 11.71
N LEU A 482 5.07 1.68 12.21
CA LEU A 482 5.39 2.20 13.54
C LEU A 482 4.12 2.71 14.21
N ILE A 483 3.87 2.28 15.44
CA ILE A 483 2.77 2.73 16.29
C ILE A 483 3.34 3.29 17.59
N ILE A 484 2.92 4.49 17.96
CA ILE A 484 3.36 5.17 19.18
C ILE A 484 2.13 5.52 20.01
N ILE A 485 2.05 4.95 21.22
CA ILE A 485 0.95 5.18 22.15
C ILE A 485 1.44 6.11 23.27
N ASN A 486 0.66 7.17 23.49
CA ASN A 486 0.89 8.19 24.51
C ASN A 486 -0.25 8.13 25.55
#